data_AF-A0A7Y2JJE4-F1
#
_entry.id   AF-A0A7Y2JJE4-F1
#
_cell.length_a   1.000
_cell.length_b   1.000
_cell.length_c   1.000
_cell.angle_alpha   90.00
_cell.angle_beta   90.00
_cell.angle_gamma   90.00
#
_symmetry.space_group_name_H-M   'P 1'
#
loop_
_entity.id
_entity.type
_entity.pdbx_description
1 polymer ?
#
loop_
_entity_poly.entity_id
_entity_poly.type
_entity_poly.pdbx_seq_one_letter_code
_entity_poly.pdbx_strand_id
1 'polypeptide(L)'
;MIERDDLRAAVAAGVVTEAQAARLTAMSEERRGIRAIMGPSDEPFELFRGLNEIFIVVGLTILYFGWLAVTGLTIFSNLGAAPVSVVGLSIVALFAIVAAAQYFTIIRRMVAPSIALACLAGLSLLQMGLGFASIEDATIGAKATITSATVFTGLLLYWWYFRVPFTLALIGAAALAFCYSLSLANGAAVLDLENAF
;
A
#
# COMPACT_ATOMS: atom_id res chain seq x y z
N MET A 1 -32.68 12.46 -30.79
CA MET A 1 -31.50 12.39 -29.90
C MET A 1 -30.39 13.16 -30.59
N ILE A 2 -29.63 13.99 -29.87
CA ILE A 2 -28.41 14.58 -30.44
C ILE A 2 -27.35 13.48 -30.49
N GLU A 3 -26.84 13.18 -31.68
CA GLU A 3 -25.81 12.17 -31.88
C GLU A 3 -24.40 12.78 -31.80
N ARG A 4 -23.37 11.93 -31.69
CA ARG A 4 -21.98 12.39 -31.58
C ARG A 4 -21.55 13.19 -32.80
N ASP A 5 -22.09 12.88 -33.97
CA ASP A 5 -21.79 13.58 -35.20
C ASP A 5 -22.46 14.96 -35.26
N ASP A 6 -23.63 15.14 -34.64
CA ASP A 6 -24.27 16.44 -34.49
C ASP A 6 -23.42 17.38 -33.61
N LEU A 7 -22.81 16.86 -32.54
CA LEU A 7 -21.90 17.65 -31.68
C LEU A 7 -20.61 18.03 -32.40
N ARG A 8 -20.06 17.13 -33.22
CA ARG A 8 -18.88 17.42 -34.06
C ARG A 8 -19.18 18.49 -35.10
N ALA A 9 -20.34 18.40 -35.76
CA ALA A 9 -20.80 19.41 -36.70
C ALA A 9 -21.02 20.78 -36.01
N ALA A 10 -21.55 20.79 -34.79
CA ALA A 10 -21.77 22.02 -34.02
C ALA A 10 -20.46 22.68 -33.58
N VAL A 11 -19.40 21.90 -33.29
CA VAL A 11 -18.05 22.43 -33.03
C VAL A 11 -17.45 23.00 -34.31
N ALA A 12 -17.54 22.27 -35.43
CA ALA A 12 -17.03 22.71 -36.72
C ALA A 12 -17.73 23.99 -37.23
N ALA A 13 -19.03 24.15 -36.92
CA ALA A 13 -19.81 25.34 -37.23
C ALA A 13 -19.59 26.50 -36.23
N GLY A 14 -18.76 26.32 -35.19
CA GLY A 14 -18.48 27.34 -34.17
C GLY A 14 -19.66 27.66 -33.26
N VAL A 15 -20.70 26.83 -33.25
CA VAL A 15 -21.90 27.00 -32.40
C VAL A 15 -21.56 26.69 -30.94
N VAL A 16 -20.63 25.78 -30.72
CA VAL A 16 -20.10 25.39 -29.40
C VAL A 16 -18.60 25.12 -29.48
N THR A 17 -17.89 25.36 -28.38
CA THR A 17 -16.47 25.02 -28.23
C THR A 17 -16.27 23.52 -27.98
N GLU A 18 -15.07 22.99 -28.24
CA GLU A 18 -14.71 21.60 -27.91
C GLU A 18 -14.94 21.27 -26.42
N ALA A 19 -14.58 22.20 -25.53
CA ALA A 19 -14.79 22.05 -24.10
C ALA A 19 -16.29 21.94 -23.73
N GLN A 20 -17.15 22.68 -24.42
CA GLN A 20 -18.60 22.61 -24.22
C GLN A 20 -19.18 21.32 -24.79
N ALA A 21 -18.72 20.88 -25.96
CA ALA A 21 -19.14 19.61 -26.57
C ALA A 21 -18.76 18.40 -25.71
N ALA A 22 -17.57 18.41 -25.10
CA ALA A 22 -17.13 17.38 -24.16
C ALA A 22 -18.04 17.31 -22.92
N ARG A 23 -18.39 18.46 -22.33
CA ARG A 23 -19.31 18.53 -21.18
C ARG A 23 -20.73 18.08 -21.53
N LEU A 24 -21.23 18.45 -22.71
CA LEU A 24 -22.54 18.02 -23.21
C LEU A 24 -22.59 16.50 -23.45
N THR A 25 -21.51 15.93 -23.96
CA THR A 25 -21.37 14.48 -24.15
C THR A 25 -21.40 13.76 -22.82
N ALA A 26 -20.61 14.21 -21.83
CA ALA A 26 -20.60 13.64 -20.49
C ALA A 26 -21.98 13.70 -19.81
N MET A 27 -22.68 14.84 -19.91
CA MET A 27 -24.03 15.01 -19.37
C MET A 27 -25.09 14.15 -20.09
N SER A 28 -24.91 13.89 -21.39
CA SER A 28 -25.77 13.00 -22.18
C SER A 28 -25.57 11.55 -21.77
N GLU A 29 -24.32 11.13 -21.57
CA GLU A 29 -23.97 9.79 -21.10
C GLU A 29 -24.45 9.53 -19.66
N GLU A 30 -24.38 10.54 -18.79
CA GLU A 30 -24.96 10.53 -17.45
C GLU A 30 -26.48 10.32 -17.49
N ARG A 31 -27.19 11.06 -18.36
CA ARG A 31 -28.65 10.93 -18.54
C ARG A 31 -29.07 9.61 -19.18
N ARG A 32 -28.26 9.06 -20.07
CA ARG A 32 -28.49 7.74 -20.68
C ARG A 32 -28.37 6.60 -19.69
N GLY A 33 -28.04 6.88 -18.43
CA GLY A 33 -28.18 5.89 -17.37
C GLY A 33 -27.21 4.73 -17.53
N ILE A 34 -26.00 4.98 -18.02
CA ILE A 34 -24.90 4.00 -17.85
C ILE A 34 -24.68 3.71 -16.35
N ARG A 35 -25.08 4.64 -15.47
CA ARG A 35 -25.17 4.46 -14.02
C ARG A 35 -26.43 3.74 -13.52
N ALA A 36 -27.49 3.65 -14.32
CA ALA A 36 -28.77 3.02 -13.98
C ALA A 36 -28.88 1.55 -14.44
N ILE A 37 -27.98 1.09 -15.33
CA ILE A 37 -27.88 -0.31 -15.75
C ILE A 37 -27.05 -1.14 -14.75
N MET A 38 -26.25 -0.49 -13.90
CA MET A 38 -25.56 -1.14 -12.77
C MET A 38 -26.56 -1.31 -11.62
N GLY A 39 -26.76 -2.55 -11.17
CA GLY A 39 -27.59 -2.80 -9.99
C GLY A 39 -27.04 -2.07 -8.76
N PRO A 40 -27.82 -1.92 -7.67
CA PRO A 40 -27.35 -1.35 -6.41
C PRO A 40 -26.10 -2.04 -5.81
N SER A 41 -25.74 -3.20 -6.34
CA SER A 41 -24.56 -4.01 -6.00
C SER A 41 -23.37 -3.84 -6.96
N ASP A 42 -23.58 -3.23 -8.12
CA ASP A 42 -22.53 -2.89 -9.08
C ASP A 42 -22.11 -1.44 -8.84
N GLU A 43 -21.43 -1.21 -7.73
CA GLU A 43 -20.73 0.06 -7.53
C GLU A 43 -19.61 0.12 -8.58
N PRO A 44 -19.62 1.06 -9.55
CA PRO A 44 -18.54 1.15 -10.53
C PRO A 44 -17.26 1.50 -9.76
N PHE A 45 -16.36 0.52 -9.62
CA PHE A 45 -15.05 0.72 -9.03
C PHE A 45 -14.24 1.68 -9.91
N GLU A 46 -14.43 2.98 -9.70
CA GLU A 46 -13.51 4.02 -10.13
C GLU A 46 -12.23 3.90 -9.28
N LEU A 47 -11.45 2.83 -9.50
CA LEU A 47 -10.19 2.62 -8.78
C LEU A 47 -9.21 3.79 -9.00
N PHE A 48 -9.38 4.52 -10.11
CA PHE A 48 -8.66 5.74 -10.42
C PHE A 48 -9.64 6.83 -10.87
N ARG A 49 -9.86 7.86 -10.06
CA ARG A 49 -10.64 9.05 -10.47
C ARG A 49 -9.92 9.91 -11.53
N GLY A 50 -8.64 9.64 -11.78
CA GLY A 50 -7.88 10.27 -12.86
C GLY A 50 -6.43 9.81 -12.96
N LEU A 51 -5.80 10.13 -14.09
CA LEU A 51 -4.39 9.82 -14.42
C LEU A 51 -3.39 10.38 -13.39
N ASN A 52 -3.76 11.43 -12.66
CA ASN A 52 -2.95 12.00 -11.58
C ASN A 52 -2.65 10.98 -10.45
N GLU A 53 -3.59 10.10 -10.12
CA GLU A 53 -3.35 9.08 -9.07
C GLU A 53 -2.30 8.06 -9.49
N ILE A 54 -2.27 7.70 -10.78
CA ILE A 54 -1.29 6.77 -11.34
C ILE A 54 0.11 7.36 -11.24
N PHE A 55 0.29 8.62 -11.63
CA PHE A 55 1.60 9.29 -11.50
C PHE A 55 2.09 9.35 -10.06
N ILE A 56 1.19 9.60 -9.10
CA ILE A 56 1.54 9.59 -7.68
C ILE A 56 1.97 8.20 -7.23
N VAL A 57 1.21 7.15 -7.58
CA VAL A 57 1.55 5.76 -7.23
C VAL A 57 2.90 5.36 -7.81
N VAL A 58 3.16 5.67 -9.08
CA VAL A 58 4.44 5.40 -9.73
C VAL A 58 5.57 6.18 -9.04
N GLY A 59 5.36 7.46 -8.74
CA GLY A 59 6.34 8.30 -8.03
C GLY A 59 6.66 7.76 -6.64
N LEU A 60 5.65 7.39 -5.85
CA LEU A 60 5.81 6.77 -4.53
C LEU A 60 6.56 5.43 -4.62
N THR A 61 6.25 4.63 -5.63
CA THR A 61 6.88 3.33 -5.86
C THR A 61 8.36 3.50 -6.20
N ILE A 62 8.71 4.38 -7.15
CA ILE A 62 10.10 4.67 -7.52
C ILE A 62 10.87 5.24 -6.32
N LEU A 63 10.26 6.18 -5.59
CA LEU A 63 10.88 6.75 -4.39
C LEU A 63 11.18 5.68 -3.35
N TYR A 64 10.24 4.76 -3.12
CA TYR A 64 10.43 3.65 -2.19
C TYR A 64 11.51 2.67 -2.66
N PHE A 65 11.55 2.34 -3.96
CA PHE A 65 12.63 1.52 -4.50
C PHE A 65 14.00 2.19 -4.37
N GLY A 66 14.08 3.52 -4.56
CA GLY A 66 15.29 4.28 -4.29
C GLY A 66 15.72 4.19 -2.82
N TRP A 67 14.76 4.26 -1.90
CA TRP A 67 15.01 4.05 -0.48
C TRP A 67 15.48 2.62 -0.15
N LEU A 68 14.86 1.59 -0.75
CA LEU A 68 15.29 0.20 -0.62
C LEU A 68 16.72 -0.01 -1.16
N ALA A 69 17.09 0.64 -2.27
CA ALA A 69 18.44 0.55 -2.81
C ALA A 69 19.46 1.15 -1.83
N VAL A 70 19.20 2.34 -1.29
CA VAL A 70 20.09 2.98 -0.29
C VAL A 70 20.23 2.10 0.96
N THR A 71 19.12 1.67 1.55
CA THR A 71 19.14 0.85 2.75
C THR A 71 19.79 -0.52 2.51
N GLY A 72 19.55 -1.15 1.36
CA GLY A 72 20.20 -2.40 0.96
C GLY A 72 21.72 -2.26 0.79
N LEU A 73 22.18 -1.17 0.15
CA LEU A 73 23.61 -0.83 0.06
C LEU A 73 24.22 -0.60 1.44
N THR A 74 23.54 0.11 2.34
CA THR A 74 24.03 0.35 3.71
C THR A 74 24.20 -0.95 4.51
N ILE A 75 23.27 -1.90 4.35
CA ILE A 75 23.34 -3.22 4.98
C ILE A 75 24.49 -4.04 4.36
N PHE A 76 24.59 -4.11 3.04
CA PHE A 76 25.58 -4.94 2.35
C PHE A 76 27.03 -4.45 2.55
N SER A 77 27.22 -3.12 2.58
CA SER A 77 28.54 -2.50 2.71
C SER A 77 29.04 -2.41 4.16
N ASN A 78 28.29 -2.94 5.13
CA ASN A 78 28.58 -2.84 6.57
C ASN A 78 28.74 -1.40 7.11
N LEU A 79 28.52 -0.36 6.29
CA LEU A 79 28.56 1.06 6.67
C LEU A 79 27.41 1.47 7.63
N GLY A 80 26.47 0.56 7.88
CA GLY A 80 25.39 0.70 8.85
C GLY A 80 24.63 -0.62 9.03
N ALA A 81 25.33 -1.75 9.04
CA ALA A 81 24.72 -3.08 9.20
C ALA A 81 24.43 -3.47 10.66
N ALA A 82 24.67 -2.56 11.62
CA ALA A 82 24.25 -2.81 12.99
C ALA A 82 22.70 -2.99 13.01
N PRO A 83 22.17 -3.98 13.74
CA PRO A 83 20.73 -4.17 13.86
C PRO A 83 19.97 -2.88 14.24
N VAL A 84 20.59 -2.07 15.11
CA VAL A 84 20.08 -0.76 15.54
C VAL A 84 19.93 0.23 14.37
N SER A 85 20.86 0.26 13.42
CA SER A 85 20.76 1.15 12.25
C SER A 85 19.71 0.68 11.25
N VAL A 86 19.46 -0.63 11.13
CA VAL A 86 18.36 -1.15 10.28
C VAL A 86 17.00 -0.72 10.83
N VAL A 87 16.80 -0.79 12.15
CA VAL A 87 15.60 -0.28 12.81
C VAL A 87 15.48 1.23 12.59
N GLY A 88 16.56 1.99 12.78
CA GLY A 88 16.57 3.44 12.55
C GLY A 88 16.17 3.85 11.13
N LEU A 89 16.71 3.17 10.12
CA LEU A 89 16.34 3.39 8.72
C LEU A 89 14.85 3.05 8.46
N SER A 90 14.34 1.99 9.08
CA SER A 90 12.93 1.61 8.96
C SER A 90 12.00 2.65 9.57
N ILE A 91 12.38 3.26 10.70
CA ILE A 91 11.62 4.35 11.34
C ILE A 91 11.54 5.58 10.42
N VAL A 92 12.64 5.96 9.77
CA VAL A 92 12.66 7.07 8.81
C VAL A 92 11.71 6.80 7.64
N ALA A 93 11.74 5.58 7.09
CA ALA A 93 10.84 5.16 6.03
C ALA A 93 9.37 5.24 6.46
N LEU A 94 9.04 4.69 7.63
CA LEU A 94 7.69 4.70 8.18
C LEU A 94 7.20 6.11 8.45
N PHE A 95 8.05 6.99 8.97
CA PHE A 95 7.70 8.39 9.20
C PHE A 95 7.33 9.08 7.88
N ALA A 96 8.13 8.90 6.83
CA ALA A 96 7.83 9.43 5.51
C ALA A 96 6.51 8.87 4.93
N ILE A 97 6.27 7.56 5.08
CA ILE A 97 5.05 6.89 4.63
C ILE A 97 3.82 7.39 5.39
N VAL A 98 3.90 7.53 6.71
CA VAL A 98 2.80 8.04 7.55
C VAL A 98 2.48 9.49 7.21
N ALA A 99 3.50 10.33 7.00
CA ALA A 99 3.31 11.72 6.57
C ALA A 99 2.62 11.79 5.19
N ALA A 100 3.08 10.98 4.22
CA ALA A 100 2.45 10.88 2.91
C ALA A 100 1.02 10.33 3.01
N ALA A 101 0.77 9.33 3.85
CA ALA A 101 -0.54 8.73 4.06
C ALA A 101 -1.52 9.71 4.70
N GLN A 102 -1.06 10.57 5.61
CA GLN A 102 -1.88 11.65 6.16
C GLN A 102 -2.35 12.62 5.07
N TYR A 103 -1.46 12.97 4.14
CA TYR A 103 -1.81 13.85 3.02
C TYR A 103 -2.75 13.17 2.01
N PHE A 104 -2.40 11.97 1.52
CA PHE A 104 -3.13 11.33 0.44
C PHE A 104 -4.43 10.64 0.88
N THR A 105 -4.43 10.04 2.08
CA THR A 105 -5.59 9.29 2.60
C THR A 105 -6.60 10.22 3.26
N ILE A 106 -6.16 11.11 4.15
CA ILE A 106 -7.09 11.92 4.97
C ILE A 106 -7.49 13.21 4.25
N ILE A 107 -6.51 13.96 3.72
CA ILE A 107 -6.75 15.28 3.12
C ILE A 107 -7.26 15.14 1.69
N ARG A 108 -6.53 14.45 0.81
CA ARG A 108 -6.89 14.31 -0.61
C ARG A 108 -7.91 13.21 -0.90
N ARG A 109 -8.12 12.26 0.04
CA ARG A 109 -9.04 11.12 -0.08
C ARG A 109 -8.87 10.31 -1.38
N MET A 110 -7.63 10.08 -1.79
CA MET A 110 -7.28 9.32 -3.00
C MET A 110 -7.16 7.83 -2.68
N VAL A 111 -7.79 6.95 -3.47
CA VAL A 111 -7.85 5.52 -3.15
C VAL A 111 -6.55 4.81 -3.55
N ALA A 112 -6.06 5.01 -4.78
CA ALA A 112 -4.91 4.26 -5.27
C ALA A 112 -3.59 4.57 -4.52
N PRO A 113 -3.23 5.83 -4.25
CA PRO A 113 -2.05 6.15 -3.44
C PRO A 113 -2.15 5.60 -2.02
N SER A 114 -3.35 5.54 -1.44
CA SER A 114 -3.56 4.99 -0.09
C SER A 114 -3.32 3.48 -0.03
N ILE A 115 -3.74 2.75 -1.07
CA ILE A 115 -3.45 1.31 -1.21
C ILE A 115 -1.93 1.10 -1.35
N ALA A 116 -1.28 1.89 -2.22
CA ALA A 116 0.18 1.81 -2.39
C ALA A 116 0.91 2.07 -1.07
N LEU A 117 0.56 3.14 -0.34
CA LEU A 117 1.17 3.48 0.94
C LEU A 117 0.95 2.41 2.02
N ALA A 118 -0.20 1.72 2.02
CA ALA A 118 -0.43 0.58 2.91
C ALA A 118 0.52 -0.60 2.61
N CYS A 119 0.75 -0.91 1.33
CA CYS A 119 1.75 -1.91 0.94
C CYS A 119 3.16 -1.50 1.35
N LEU A 120 3.55 -0.24 1.08
CA LEU A 120 4.87 0.29 1.45
C LEU A 120 5.08 0.28 2.96
N ALA A 121 4.05 0.61 3.75
CA ALA A 121 4.07 0.52 5.20
C ALA A 121 4.31 -0.93 5.65
N GLY A 122 3.61 -1.91 5.07
CA GLY A 122 3.83 -3.33 5.35
C GLY A 122 5.26 -3.78 5.06
N LEU A 123 5.85 -3.35 3.94
CA LEU A 123 7.25 -3.63 3.59
C LEU A 123 8.24 -2.96 4.56
N SER A 124 7.98 -1.73 4.99
CA SER A 124 8.83 -1.03 5.96
C SER A 124 8.74 -1.64 7.36
N LEU A 125 7.55 -2.13 7.75
CA LEU A 125 7.35 -2.89 8.98
C LEU A 125 8.07 -4.24 8.94
N LEU A 126 8.12 -4.90 7.77
CA LEU A 126 8.92 -6.12 7.59
C LEU A 126 10.40 -5.83 7.82
N GLN A 127 10.92 -4.75 7.23
CA GLN A 127 12.30 -4.31 7.45
C GLN A 127 12.58 -4.02 8.93
N MET A 128 11.65 -3.33 9.61
CA MET A 128 11.75 -3.02 11.03
C MET A 128 11.74 -4.30 11.89
N GLY A 129 10.86 -5.26 11.58
CA GLY A 129 10.76 -6.53 12.28
C GLY A 129 12.02 -7.37 12.15
N LEU A 130 12.63 -7.41 10.96
CA LEU A 130 13.94 -8.04 10.74
C LEU A 130 15.06 -7.33 11.52
N GLY A 131 15.00 -6.00 11.61
CA GLY A 131 15.89 -5.20 12.46
C GLY A 131 15.78 -5.60 13.94
N PHE A 132 14.58 -5.70 14.49
CA PHE A 132 14.39 -6.15 15.88
C PHE A 132 14.86 -7.60 16.09
N ALA A 133 14.50 -8.50 15.19
CA ALA A 133 14.89 -9.90 15.24
C ALA A 133 16.41 -10.13 15.11
N SER A 134 17.17 -9.15 14.61
CA SER A 134 18.63 -9.22 14.51
C SER A 134 19.35 -8.58 15.70
N ILE A 135 18.66 -7.84 16.56
CA ILE A 135 19.22 -7.34 17.83
C ILE A 135 19.41 -8.51 18.81
N GLU A 136 18.49 -9.47 18.81
CA GLU A 136 18.57 -10.68 19.63
C GLU A 136 19.28 -11.81 18.86
N ASP A 137 20.21 -12.51 19.51
CA ASP A 137 20.79 -13.78 19.01
C ASP A 137 19.78 -14.93 19.17
N ALA A 138 18.63 -14.78 18.53
CA ALA A 138 17.50 -15.68 18.63
C ALA A 138 17.54 -16.79 17.56
N THR A 139 16.86 -17.92 17.82
CA THR A 139 16.69 -18.99 16.83
C THR A 139 15.87 -18.51 15.63
N ILE A 140 15.96 -19.21 14.49
CA ILE A 140 15.24 -18.83 13.26
C ILE A 140 13.73 -18.70 13.51
N GLY A 141 13.14 -19.59 14.32
CA GLY A 141 11.72 -19.53 14.69
C GLY A 141 11.36 -18.29 15.50
N ALA A 142 12.18 -17.91 16.47
CA ALA A 142 11.99 -16.68 17.25
C ALA A 142 12.14 -15.42 16.38
N LYS A 143 13.12 -15.38 15.46
CA LYS A 143 13.30 -14.26 14.52
C LYS A 143 12.08 -14.07 13.62
N ALA A 144 11.54 -15.15 13.08
CA ALA A 144 10.32 -15.12 12.28
C ALA A 144 9.11 -14.63 13.11
N THR A 145 9.03 -15.02 14.39
CA THR A 145 7.96 -14.61 15.30
C THR A 145 8.00 -13.12 15.60
N ILE A 146 9.17 -12.57 15.97
CA ILE A 146 9.35 -11.14 16.24
C ILE A 146 9.03 -10.31 14.99
N THR A 147 9.49 -10.76 13.81
CA THR A 147 9.25 -10.05 12.55
C THR A 147 7.76 -9.99 12.21
N SER A 148 7.09 -11.14 12.23
CA SER A 148 5.65 -11.23 11.92
C SER A 148 4.77 -10.51 12.97
N ALA A 149 5.14 -10.55 14.26
CA ALA A 149 4.47 -9.79 15.32
C ALA A 149 4.56 -8.27 15.07
N THR A 150 5.75 -7.80 14.67
CA THR A 150 5.99 -6.37 14.39
C THR A 150 5.14 -5.90 13.20
N VAL A 151 5.05 -6.70 12.15
CA VAL A 151 4.23 -6.38 10.97
C VAL A 151 2.75 -6.37 11.32
N PHE A 152 2.27 -7.40 12.03
CA PHE A 152 0.87 -7.52 12.43
C PHE A 152 0.43 -6.33 13.30
N THR A 153 1.20 -6.03 14.36
CA THR A 153 0.91 -4.92 15.27
C THR A 153 1.04 -3.56 14.57
N GLY A 154 2.07 -3.36 13.74
CA GLY A 154 2.25 -2.13 12.99
C GLY A 154 1.11 -1.86 11.99
N LEU A 155 0.65 -2.90 11.27
CA LEU A 155 -0.48 -2.77 10.36
C LEU A 155 -1.81 -2.53 11.08
N LEU A 156 -2.00 -3.11 12.27
CA LEU A 156 -3.15 -2.80 13.13
C LEU A 156 -3.18 -1.32 13.53
N LEU A 157 -2.04 -0.76 13.95
CA LEU A 157 -1.91 0.67 14.26
C LEU A 157 -2.17 1.54 13.03
N TYR A 158 -1.61 1.14 11.88
CA TYR A 158 -1.83 1.84 10.61
C TYR A 158 -3.32 1.85 10.22
N TRP A 159 -4.00 0.70 10.33
CA TRP A 159 -5.42 0.60 10.05
C TRP A 159 -6.26 1.40 11.04
N TRP A 160 -5.92 1.39 12.33
CA TRP A 160 -6.67 2.15 13.33
C TRP A 160 -6.68 3.66 13.04
N TYR A 161 -5.55 4.19 12.56
CA TYR A 161 -5.41 5.61 12.25
C TYR A 161 -5.97 6.00 10.87
N PHE A 162 -5.64 5.26 9.80
CA PHE A 162 -6.02 5.61 8.42
C PHE A 162 -7.30 4.95 7.91
N ARG A 163 -7.72 3.83 8.54
CA ARG A 163 -8.93 3.05 8.22
C ARG A 163 -9.09 2.68 6.75
N VAL A 164 -7.98 2.39 6.08
CA VAL A 164 -7.98 1.93 4.68
C VAL A 164 -8.45 0.47 4.62
N PRO A 165 -9.52 0.13 3.88
CA PRO A 165 -10.05 -1.23 3.84
C PRO A 165 -9.04 -2.28 3.38
N PHE A 166 -8.19 -1.94 2.40
CA PHE A 166 -7.16 -2.84 1.89
C PHE A 166 -6.15 -3.29 2.96
N THR A 167 -5.90 -2.46 3.97
CA THR A 167 -4.99 -2.83 5.08
C THR A 167 -5.50 -4.06 5.84
N LEU A 168 -6.81 -4.34 5.87
CA LEU A 168 -7.35 -5.55 6.50
C LEU A 168 -6.87 -6.83 5.83
N ALA A 169 -6.72 -6.84 4.50
CA ALA A 169 -6.18 -7.98 3.78
C ALA A 169 -4.70 -8.21 4.15
N LEU A 170 -3.92 -7.14 4.28
CA LEU A 170 -2.53 -7.20 4.73
C LEU A 170 -2.42 -7.68 6.19
N ILE A 171 -3.32 -7.22 7.07
CA ILE A 171 -3.41 -7.70 8.46
C ILE A 171 -3.72 -9.20 8.48
N GLY A 172 -4.65 -9.68 7.66
CA GLY A 172 -4.95 -11.11 7.53
C GLY A 172 -3.73 -11.93 7.11
N ALA A 173 -2.98 -11.47 6.09
CA ALA A 173 -1.74 -12.11 5.67
C ALA A 173 -0.67 -12.10 6.78
N ALA A 174 -0.51 -10.97 7.49
CA ALA A 174 0.41 -10.85 8.60
C ALA A 174 0.03 -11.75 9.79
N ALA A 175 -1.27 -11.89 10.08
CA ALA A 175 -1.79 -12.79 11.12
C ALA A 175 -1.48 -14.25 10.80
N LEU A 176 -1.70 -14.68 9.54
CA LEU A 176 -1.33 -16.03 9.10
C LEU A 176 0.17 -16.27 9.24
N ALA A 177 1.00 -15.32 8.81
CA ALA A 177 2.45 -15.41 8.95
C ALA A 177 2.88 -15.50 10.43
N PHE A 178 2.19 -14.79 11.33
CA PHE A 178 2.42 -14.82 12.77
C PHE A 178 2.01 -16.15 13.42
N CYS A 179 0.85 -16.71 13.05
CA CYS A 179 0.45 -18.04 13.55
C CYS A 179 1.40 -19.15 13.06
N TYR A 180 1.85 -19.06 11.81
CA TYR A 180 2.81 -20.01 11.25
C TYR A 180 4.19 -19.89 11.93
N SER A 181 4.68 -18.67 12.16
CA SER A 181 5.98 -18.45 12.80
C SER A 181 6.01 -18.93 14.25
N LEU A 182 4.91 -18.78 15.00
CA LEU A 182 4.76 -19.34 16.35
C LEU A 182 4.85 -20.88 16.35
N SER A 183 4.24 -21.52 15.35
CA SER A 183 4.30 -22.98 15.21
C SER A 183 5.73 -23.46 14.92
N LEU A 184 6.47 -22.70 14.10
CA LEU A 184 7.88 -22.97 13.80
C LEU A 184 8.79 -22.81 15.04
N ALA A 185 8.55 -21.77 15.85
CA ALA A 185 9.33 -21.55 17.08
C ALA A 185 9.16 -22.69 18.09
N ASN A 186 7.93 -23.20 18.25
CA ASN A 186 7.66 -24.33 19.14
C ASN A 186 8.19 -25.66 18.60
N GLY A 187 8.12 -25.88 17.28
CA GLY A 187 8.70 -27.07 16.64
C GLY A 187 10.21 -27.16 16.78
N ALA A 188 10.91 -26.01 16.68
CA ALA A 188 12.36 -25.95 16.90
C ALA A 188 12.75 -26.33 18.34
N ALA A 189 11.97 -25.91 19.34
CA ALA A 189 12.23 -26.24 20.74
C ALA A 189 12.09 -27.75 21.06
N VAL A 190 11.25 -28.48 20.34
CA VAL A 190 11.08 -29.93 20.51
C VAL A 190 12.27 -30.71 19.97
N LEU A 191 12.82 -30.29 18.82
CA LEU A 191 13.99 -30.93 18.20
C LEU A 191 15.26 -30.75 19.05
N ASP A 192 15.43 -29.61 19.72
CA ASP A 192 16.56 -29.39 20.63
C ASP A 192 16.50 -30.31 21.87
N LEU A 193 15.31 -30.68 22.34
CA LEU A 193 15.15 -31.63 23.44
C LEU A 193 15.45 -33.07 23.02
N GLU A 194 15.06 -33.46 21.81
CA GLU A 194 15.33 -34.80 21.28
C GLU A 194 16.82 -35.04 21.03
N ASN A 195 17.59 -34.00 20.69
CA ASN A 195 19.05 -34.06 20.55
C ASN A 195 19.82 -33.98 21.89
N ALA A 196 19.13 -33.71 23.00
CA ALA A 196 19.73 -33.57 24.33
C ALA A 196 19.67 -34.85 25.19
N PHE A 197 19.00 -35.90 24.72
CA PHE A 197 18.94 -37.24 25.32
C PHE A 197 19.66 -38.27 24.46
#